data_AF-A0A2N0PBR3-F1
#
_entry.id   AF-A0A2N0PBR3-F1
#
_cell.length_a   1.000
_cell.length_b   1.000
_cell.length_c   1.000
_cell.angle_alpha   90.00
_cell.angle_beta   90.00
_cell.angle_gamma   90.00
#
_symmetry.space_group_name_H-M   'P 1'
#
loop_
_entity.id
_entity.type
_entity.pdbx_description
1 polymer ?
#
loop_
_entity_poly.entity_id
_entity_poly.type
_entity_poly.pdbx_seq_one_letter_code
_entity_poly.pdbx_strand_id
1 'polypeptide(L)'
;MEDHTCDQEVSTNKSRLSSELPVPDIIDYNLNVLFVGLFSGKKSIKERHHYSSSNNHFYYALYESGMTNGDHLTYLDDQRLARDYKIGIVTLASRPEHRSKTKLSFEEIKQEFPNLLEKVEKYRPKVLCFNGRAVFQAFAVFQNARISSSTKRKKIVSEDWSQQPNFSIWWNDHTGYTKVFYVMSTSGRVFQHKRQNKTKYFKKLKELIDEDSNEESIKYIKREERHVIDTRIRGEGIDLINACFKEEFNNEQDDYEENDVEDTSPNKKCRLEQDYSPPKSFIAKRW
;
A
#
# COMPACT_ATOMS: atom_id res chain seq x y z
N MET A 1 -42.95 9.01 -54.62
CA MET A 1 -41.49 9.23 -54.65
C MET A 1 -41.09 9.35 -53.19
N GLU A 2 -40.72 8.23 -52.60
CA GLU A 2 -40.29 8.15 -51.20
C GLU A 2 -38.79 8.44 -51.17
N ASP A 3 -38.40 9.40 -50.32
CA ASP A 3 -37.03 9.86 -50.15
C ASP A 3 -36.44 9.15 -48.94
N HIS A 4 -35.54 8.20 -49.21
CA HIS A 4 -34.78 7.46 -48.21
C HIS A 4 -33.33 7.94 -48.22
N THR A 5 -32.94 8.83 -47.30
CA THR A 5 -31.55 8.90 -46.82
C THR A 5 -31.43 9.83 -45.60
N CYS A 6 -31.36 9.27 -44.39
CA CYS A 6 -30.67 9.92 -43.27
C CYS A 6 -30.46 8.90 -42.14
N ASP A 7 -29.42 8.07 -42.20
CA ASP A 7 -29.01 7.25 -41.04
C ASP A 7 -27.53 6.78 -41.05
N GLN A 8 -26.68 7.27 -41.97
CA GLN A 8 -25.30 6.75 -42.11
C GLN A 8 -24.18 7.64 -41.55
N GLU A 9 -24.43 8.89 -41.15
CA GLU A 9 -23.34 9.81 -40.75
C GLU A 9 -23.02 9.85 -39.24
N VAL A 10 -23.90 9.34 -38.37
CA VAL A 10 -23.72 9.44 -36.91
C VAL A 10 -22.81 8.32 -36.36
N SER A 11 -22.75 7.15 -37.00
CA SER A 11 -22.01 5.97 -36.54
C SER A 11 -20.48 6.08 -36.77
N THR A 12 -20.06 6.76 -37.83
CA THR A 12 -18.64 6.85 -38.25
C THR A 12 -17.81 7.83 -37.42
N ASN A 13 -18.44 8.87 -36.85
CA ASN A 13 -17.76 9.85 -36.00
C ASN A 13 -17.47 9.32 -34.59
N LYS A 14 -18.38 8.52 -33.99
CA LYS A 14 -18.19 7.95 -32.65
C LYS A 14 -17.06 6.90 -32.61
N SER A 15 -16.92 6.10 -33.67
CA SER A 15 -15.82 5.13 -33.80
C SER A 15 -14.47 5.81 -34.06
N ARG A 16 -14.42 6.88 -34.86
CA ARG A 16 -13.20 7.69 -35.05
C ARG A 16 -12.74 8.36 -33.75
N LEU A 17 -13.62 8.99 -32.98
CA LEU A 17 -13.25 9.60 -31.69
C LEU A 17 -12.73 8.58 -30.66
N SER A 18 -13.30 7.37 -30.60
CA SER A 18 -12.84 6.33 -29.67
C SER A 18 -11.42 5.80 -29.96
N SER A 19 -10.95 5.95 -31.21
CA SER A 19 -9.65 5.46 -31.67
C SER A 19 -8.49 6.40 -31.34
N GLU A 20 -8.78 7.55 -30.74
CA GLU A 20 -7.79 8.61 -30.44
C GLU A 20 -7.53 8.79 -28.95
N LEU A 21 -8.43 8.26 -28.11
CA LEU A 21 -8.32 8.36 -26.66
C LEU A 21 -7.39 7.28 -26.09
N PRO A 22 -6.66 7.59 -25.00
CA PRO A 22 -5.92 6.57 -24.25
C PRO A 22 -6.88 5.48 -23.76
N VAL A 23 -6.31 4.31 -23.44
CA VAL A 23 -7.08 3.22 -22.82
C VAL A 23 -7.58 3.71 -21.46
N PRO A 24 -8.86 3.47 -21.08
CA PRO A 24 -9.40 3.93 -19.81
C PRO A 24 -8.57 3.39 -18.66
N ASP A 25 -8.41 4.20 -17.62
CA ASP A 25 -7.70 3.79 -16.43
C ASP A 25 -8.37 2.58 -15.79
N ILE A 26 -7.55 1.62 -15.33
CA ILE A 26 -7.97 0.55 -14.43
C ILE A 26 -7.55 1.00 -13.04
N ILE A 27 -8.51 1.45 -12.24
CA ILE A 27 -8.22 2.04 -10.93
C ILE A 27 -9.38 1.79 -9.97
N ASP A 28 -9.05 1.55 -8.71
CA ASP A 28 -10.00 1.33 -7.62
C ASP A 28 -9.33 1.74 -6.30
N TYR A 29 -10.07 1.69 -5.21
CA TYR A 29 -9.54 1.86 -3.86
C TYR A 29 -8.77 0.62 -3.39
N ASN A 30 -7.93 0.78 -2.36
CA ASN A 30 -7.19 -0.32 -1.71
C ASN A 30 -6.29 -1.11 -2.68
N LEU A 31 -5.72 -0.42 -3.67
CA LEU A 31 -4.74 -1.04 -4.56
C LEU A 31 -3.41 -1.26 -3.85
N ASN A 32 -2.83 -2.44 -4.03
CA ASN A 32 -1.46 -2.72 -3.63
C ASN A 32 -0.47 -1.94 -4.51
N VAL A 33 -0.78 -1.80 -5.79
CA VAL A 33 0.03 -1.02 -6.72
C VAL A 33 -0.80 -0.34 -7.79
N LEU A 34 -0.41 0.88 -8.15
CA LEU A 34 -0.86 1.59 -9.34
C LEU A 34 0.30 1.72 -10.32
N PHE A 35 0.24 1.01 -11.45
CA PHE A 35 1.23 1.13 -12.51
C PHE A 35 0.97 2.35 -13.39
N VAL A 36 2.02 3.12 -13.65
CA VAL A 36 1.96 4.31 -14.50
C VAL A 36 2.77 4.07 -15.78
N GLY A 37 2.07 3.93 -16.90
CA GLY A 37 2.67 3.92 -18.24
C GLY A 37 2.78 5.33 -18.82
N LEU A 38 3.72 5.56 -19.75
CA LEU A 38 3.86 6.88 -20.38
C LEU A 38 2.73 7.19 -21.37
N PHE A 39 2.46 6.28 -22.31
CA PHE A 39 1.42 6.43 -23.34
C PHE A 39 0.85 5.06 -23.72
N SER A 40 -0.38 5.05 -24.22
CA SER A 40 -0.99 3.85 -24.77
C SER A 40 -0.42 3.52 -26.16
N GLY A 41 -0.06 2.25 -26.39
CA GLY A 41 0.40 1.78 -27.70
C GLY A 41 -0.74 1.68 -28.71
N LYS A 42 -0.41 1.70 -30.02
CA LYS A 42 -1.40 1.61 -31.12
C LYS A 42 -2.36 0.43 -30.96
N LYS A 43 -1.83 -0.77 -30.66
CA LYS A 43 -2.66 -1.95 -30.42
C LYS A 43 -3.51 -1.80 -29.16
N SER A 44 -2.96 -1.22 -28.08
CA SER A 44 -3.73 -0.99 -26.85
C SER A 44 -4.93 -0.09 -27.05
N ILE A 45 -4.76 1.00 -27.81
CA ILE A 45 -5.85 1.90 -28.15
C ILE A 45 -6.90 1.21 -29.01
N LYS A 46 -6.46 0.46 -30.04
CA LYS A 46 -7.35 -0.27 -30.95
C LYS A 46 -8.18 -1.33 -30.19
N GLU A 47 -7.53 -2.13 -29.36
CA GLU A 47 -8.19 -3.22 -28.62
C GLU A 47 -8.87 -2.71 -27.34
N ARG A 48 -8.68 -1.43 -26.96
CA ARG A 48 -9.16 -0.85 -25.70
C ARG A 48 -8.69 -1.60 -24.45
N HIS A 49 -7.48 -2.16 -24.52
CA HIS A 49 -6.85 -2.91 -23.43
C HIS A 49 -5.39 -2.52 -23.20
N HIS A 50 -4.99 -2.46 -21.94
CA HIS A 50 -3.63 -2.08 -21.56
C HIS A 50 -2.61 -3.13 -22.00
N TYR A 51 -1.46 -2.66 -22.50
CA TYR A 51 -0.32 -3.49 -22.88
C TYR A 51 -0.61 -4.66 -23.86
N SER A 52 -1.55 -4.51 -24.80
CA SER A 52 -2.04 -5.61 -25.66
C SER A 52 -1.08 -6.10 -26.76
N SER A 53 0.07 -5.44 -26.94
CA SER A 53 1.10 -5.89 -27.88
C SER A 53 1.72 -7.21 -27.42
N SER A 54 1.87 -8.18 -28.33
CA SER A 54 2.56 -9.44 -28.05
C SER A 54 4.02 -9.25 -27.63
N ASN A 55 4.62 -8.12 -28.04
CA ASN A 55 5.98 -7.75 -27.66
C ASN A 55 6.04 -7.02 -26.30
N ASN A 56 4.91 -6.79 -25.62
CA ASN A 56 4.93 -6.20 -24.28
C ASN A 56 5.01 -7.29 -23.22
N HIS A 57 5.92 -7.15 -22.27
CA HIS A 57 6.17 -8.16 -21.24
C HIS A 57 5.42 -7.90 -19.93
N PHE A 58 4.45 -6.98 -19.88
CA PHE A 58 3.76 -6.59 -18.64
C PHE A 58 3.05 -7.78 -17.96
N TYR A 59 2.13 -8.44 -18.65
CA TYR A 59 1.40 -9.59 -18.09
C TYR A 59 2.32 -10.77 -17.78
N TYR A 60 3.34 -10.99 -18.61
CA TYR A 60 4.36 -11.99 -18.29
C TYR A 60 5.12 -11.64 -17.01
N ALA A 61 5.52 -10.38 -16.83
CA ALA A 61 6.25 -9.95 -15.64
C ALA A 61 5.38 -10.07 -14.38
N LEU A 62 4.06 -9.78 -14.49
CA LEU A 62 3.09 -9.99 -13.42
C LEU A 62 2.95 -11.47 -13.03
N TYR A 63 2.87 -12.37 -14.01
CA TYR A 63 2.79 -13.81 -13.76
C TYR A 63 4.06 -14.33 -13.08
N GLU A 64 5.22 -14.08 -13.70
CA GLU A 64 6.49 -14.62 -13.23
C GLU A 64 6.97 -14.02 -11.90
N SER A 65 6.48 -12.85 -11.52
CA SER A 65 6.75 -12.27 -10.21
C SER A 65 5.84 -12.79 -9.11
N GLY A 66 4.81 -13.58 -9.45
CA GLY A 66 3.80 -14.04 -8.50
C GLY A 66 2.76 -12.97 -8.12
N MET A 67 2.70 -11.84 -8.83
CA MET A 67 1.71 -10.78 -8.54
C MET A 67 0.27 -11.18 -8.88
N THR A 68 0.10 -12.26 -9.63
CA THR A 68 -1.21 -12.78 -10.07
C THR A 68 -1.56 -14.11 -9.40
N ASN A 69 -0.89 -14.46 -8.30
CA ASN A 69 -1.15 -15.69 -7.53
C ASN A 69 -1.13 -16.98 -8.37
N GLY A 70 -0.36 -17.01 -9.46
CA GLY A 70 -0.26 -18.16 -10.37
C GLY A 70 -1.21 -18.11 -11.57
N ASP A 71 -2.04 -17.08 -11.72
CA ASP A 71 -2.94 -16.95 -12.85
C ASP A 71 -2.24 -16.38 -14.10
N HIS A 72 -2.39 -17.08 -15.22
CA HIS A 72 -1.89 -16.63 -16.52
C HIS A 72 -2.84 -15.63 -17.17
N LEU A 73 -2.66 -14.34 -16.83
CA LEU A 73 -3.47 -13.26 -17.40
C LEU A 73 -2.96 -12.79 -18.76
N THR A 74 -3.88 -12.29 -19.57
CA THR A 74 -3.61 -11.59 -20.83
C THR A 74 -4.16 -10.17 -20.77
N TYR A 75 -3.97 -9.41 -21.85
CA TYR A 75 -4.58 -8.07 -21.93
C TYR A 75 -6.11 -8.07 -21.90
N LEU A 76 -6.75 -9.19 -22.25
CA LEU A 76 -8.21 -9.33 -22.17
C LEU A 76 -8.72 -9.40 -20.72
N ASP A 77 -7.83 -9.70 -19.77
CA ASP A 77 -8.14 -9.82 -18.35
C ASP A 77 -7.90 -8.51 -17.57
N ASP A 78 -7.51 -7.43 -18.25
CA ASP A 78 -7.03 -6.21 -17.59
C ASP A 78 -8.06 -5.58 -16.64
N GLN A 79 -9.34 -5.61 -16.99
CA GLN A 79 -10.44 -5.13 -16.16
C GLN A 79 -10.56 -5.84 -14.81
N ARG A 80 -10.04 -7.06 -14.70
CA ARG A 80 -10.06 -7.85 -13.45
C ARG A 80 -8.93 -7.46 -12.49
N LEU A 81 -7.89 -6.80 -12.98
CA LEU A 81 -6.66 -6.53 -12.21
C LEU A 81 -6.92 -5.77 -10.90
N ALA A 82 -7.71 -4.71 -10.95
CA ALA A 82 -7.99 -3.89 -9.78
C ALA A 82 -8.79 -4.67 -8.72
N ARG A 83 -9.85 -5.35 -9.16
CA ARG A 83 -10.76 -6.09 -8.27
C ARG A 83 -10.09 -7.31 -7.65
N ASP A 84 -9.53 -8.18 -8.50
CA ASP A 84 -9.11 -9.54 -8.16
C ASP A 84 -7.67 -9.56 -7.61
N TYR A 85 -6.80 -8.65 -8.05
CA TYR A 85 -5.36 -8.66 -7.71
C TYR A 85 -4.87 -7.37 -7.05
N LYS A 86 -5.74 -6.37 -6.86
CA LYS A 86 -5.39 -5.05 -6.30
C LYS A 86 -4.31 -4.32 -7.10
N ILE A 87 -4.33 -4.50 -8.43
CA ILE A 87 -3.39 -3.90 -9.38
C ILE A 87 -4.15 -2.91 -10.26
N GLY A 88 -3.76 -1.63 -10.19
CA GLY A 88 -4.25 -0.59 -11.10
C GLY A 88 -3.27 -0.31 -12.25
N ILE A 89 -3.78 0.24 -13.34
CA ILE A 89 -3.02 0.71 -14.49
C ILE A 89 -3.58 2.06 -14.95
N VAL A 90 -2.71 3.05 -15.05
CA VAL A 90 -3.03 4.36 -15.64
C VAL A 90 -2.03 4.70 -16.73
N THR A 91 -2.50 5.45 -17.73
CA THR A 91 -1.63 6.05 -18.75
C THR A 91 -1.46 7.53 -18.44
N LEU A 92 -0.21 8.00 -18.34
CA LEU A 92 0.07 9.39 -17.98
C LEU A 92 -0.26 10.38 -19.10
N ALA A 93 0.25 10.15 -20.31
CA ALA A 93 0.04 11.08 -21.42
C ALA A 93 -1.35 10.92 -22.03
N SER A 94 -2.04 12.04 -22.19
CA SER A 94 -3.35 12.10 -22.83
C SER A 94 -3.30 11.77 -24.34
N ARG A 95 -2.13 11.86 -24.99
CA ARG A 95 -1.93 11.58 -26.42
C ARG A 95 -1.02 10.37 -26.71
N PRO A 96 -1.26 9.60 -27.79
CA PRO A 96 -0.39 8.48 -28.18
C PRO A 96 0.93 8.93 -28.85
N GLU A 97 2.06 8.28 -28.55
CA GLU A 97 3.38 8.62 -29.15
C GLU A 97 3.42 8.38 -30.66
N HIS A 98 2.82 7.28 -31.14
CA HIS A 98 2.85 6.89 -32.57
C HIS A 98 2.12 7.86 -33.52
N ARG A 99 1.45 8.89 -32.97
CA ARG A 99 0.76 9.93 -33.72
C ARG A 99 1.56 11.23 -33.80
N SER A 100 2.68 11.34 -33.09
CA SER A 100 3.54 12.52 -33.12
C SER A 100 4.82 12.24 -33.90
N LYS A 101 5.18 13.19 -34.78
CA LYS A 101 6.49 13.19 -35.47
C LYS A 101 7.65 13.38 -34.48
N THR A 102 7.35 13.91 -33.28
CA THR A 102 8.30 14.20 -32.22
C THR A 102 7.96 13.41 -30.95
N LYS A 103 9.00 13.02 -30.20
CA LYS A 103 8.83 12.43 -28.87
C LYS A 103 8.17 13.45 -27.93
N LEU A 104 7.44 12.96 -26.92
CA LEU A 104 6.92 13.80 -25.84
C LEU A 104 8.09 14.55 -25.19
N SER A 105 7.97 15.87 -25.12
CA SER A 105 8.91 16.71 -24.39
C SER A 105 8.77 16.48 -22.89
N PHE A 106 9.83 16.82 -22.17
CA PHE A 106 9.83 16.71 -20.72
C PHE A 106 8.74 17.57 -20.06
N GLU A 107 8.49 18.77 -20.60
CA GLU A 107 7.49 19.69 -20.04
C GLU A 107 6.06 19.20 -20.30
N GLU A 108 5.78 18.61 -21.46
CA GLU A 108 4.48 17.97 -21.71
C GLU A 108 4.20 16.85 -20.70
N ILE A 109 5.19 15.99 -20.43
CA ILE A 109 5.03 14.90 -19.44
C ILE A 109 4.79 15.47 -18.05
N LYS A 110 5.48 16.56 -17.72
CA LYS A 110 5.39 17.21 -16.42
C LYS A 110 4.00 17.78 -16.13
N GLN A 111 3.31 18.27 -17.16
CA GLN A 111 1.95 18.82 -17.07
C GLN A 111 0.88 17.77 -16.72
N GLU A 112 1.16 16.48 -16.92
CA GLU A 112 0.22 15.39 -16.63
C GLU A 112 0.26 14.94 -15.15
N PHE A 113 1.31 15.30 -14.39
CA PHE A 113 1.45 14.86 -13.00
C PHE A 113 0.42 15.40 -12.00
N PRO A 114 -0.10 16.64 -12.11
CA PRO A 114 -1.19 17.10 -11.25
C PRO A 114 -2.40 16.14 -11.27
N ASN A 115 -2.85 15.72 -12.45
CA ASN A 115 -3.96 14.77 -12.60
C ASN A 115 -3.62 13.39 -11.98
N LEU A 116 -2.39 12.90 -12.19
CA LEU A 116 -1.93 11.67 -11.56
C LEU A 116 -1.97 11.78 -10.02
N LEU A 117 -1.52 12.91 -9.46
CA LEU A 117 -1.50 13.11 -8.01
C LEU A 117 -2.90 13.21 -7.41
N GLU A 118 -3.87 13.79 -8.12
CA GLU A 118 -5.28 13.77 -7.70
C GLU A 118 -5.83 12.34 -7.62
N LYS A 119 -5.49 11.48 -8.59
CA LYS A 119 -5.85 10.06 -8.54
C LYS A 119 -5.18 9.35 -7.37
N VAL A 120 -3.89 9.60 -7.12
CA VAL A 120 -3.17 9.00 -5.99
C VAL A 120 -3.79 9.44 -4.66
N GLU A 121 -4.14 10.71 -4.52
CA GLU A 121 -4.80 11.25 -3.33
C GLU A 121 -6.17 10.59 -3.08
N LYS A 122 -6.94 10.39 -4.15
CA LYS A 122 -8.28 9.79 -4.08
C LYS A 122 -8.23 8.29 -3.79
N TYR A 123 -7.44 7.54 -4.56
CA TYR A 123 -7.47 6.07 -4.56
C TYR A 123 -6.44 5.43 -3.64
N ARG A 124 -5.46 6.22 -3.18
CA ARG A 124 -4.49 5.85 -2.13
C ARG A 124 -3.83 4.49 -2.34
N PRO A 125 -3.24 4.22 -3.52
CA PRO A 125 -2.52 2.97 -3.72
C PRO A 125 -1.35 2.88 -2.75
N LYS A 126 -1.03 1.68 -2.24
CA LYS A 126 0.14 1.48 -1.37
C LYS A 126 1.43 1.87 -2.08
N VAL A 127 1.57 1.46 -3.34
CA VAL A 127 2.72 1.78 -4.20
C VAL A 127 2.29 2.43 -5.52
N LEU A 128 2.90 3.55 -5.88
CA LEU A 128 2.88 4.12 -7.22
C LEU A 128 4.10 3.62 -8.00
N CYS A 129 3.90 2.76 -8.99
CA CYS A 129 4.98 2.14 -9.74
C CYS A 129 5.08 2.68 -11.18
N PHE A 130 6.15 3.41 -11.48
CA PHE A 130 6.42 3.89 -12.83
C PHE A 130 6.98 2.78 -13.72
N ASN A 131 6.29 2.48 -14.83
CA ASN A 131 6.72 1.51 -15.83
C ASN A 131 7.67 2.18 -16.85
N GLY A 132 8.91 2.41 -16.42
CA GLY A 132 9.98 3.00 -17.22
C GLY A 132 10.65 4.20 -16.56
N ARG A 133 11.98 4.29 -16.73
CA ARG A 133 12.83 5.33 -16.11
C ARG A 133 12.48 6.75 -16.54
N ALA A 134 12.10 6.95 -17.81
CA ALA A 134 11.77 8.29 -18.31
C ALA A 134 10.60 8.92 -17.56
N VAL A 135 9.55 8.13 -17.27
CA VAL A 135 8.37 8.61 -16.53
C VAL A 135 8.75 8.95 -15.08
N PHE A 136 9.50 8.06 -14.43
CA PHE A 136 9.99 8.31 -13.07
C PHE A 136 10.92 9.52 -12.99
N GLN A 137 11.85 9.69 -13.93
CA GLN A 137 12.74 10.86 -13.95
C GLN A 137 11.96 12.16 -14.13
N ALA A 138 10.94 12.16 -14.99
CA ALA A 138 10.04 13.30 -15.12
C ALA A 138 9.32 13.61 -13.79
N PHE A 139 8.82 12.58 -13.11
CA PHE A 139 8.18 12.72 -11.80
C PHE A 139 9.15 13.27 -10.74
N ALA A 140 10.38 12.76 -10.70
CA ALA A 140 11.39 13.18 -9.73
C ALA A 140 11.75 14.66 -9.87
N VAL A 141 11.92 15.14 -11.10
CA VAL A 141 12.16 16.57 -11.35
C VAL A 141 10.92 17.39 -11.03
N PHE A 142 9.72 16.93 -11.41
CA PHE A 142 8.46 17.59 -11.07
C PHE A 142 8.34 17.81 -9.56
N GLN A 143 8.57 16.77 -8.75
CA GLN A 143 8.54 16.86 -7.29
C GLN A 143 9.62 17.79 -6.75
N ASN A 144 10.85 17.73 -7.27
CA ASN A 144 11.94 18.59 -6.83
C ASN A 144 11.77 20.06 -7.22
N ALA A 145 11.07 20.34 -8.32
CA ALA A 145 10.76 21.71 -8.74
C ALA A 145 9.83 22.42 -7.75
N ARG A 146 9.06 21.67 -6.94
CA ARG A 146 8.19 22.20 -5.89
C ARG A 146 8.93 22.50 -4.58
N ILE A 147 10.21 22.16 -4.50
CA ILE A 147 11.05 22.38 -3.32
C ILE A 147 11.91 23.64 -3.56
N SER A 148 11.59 24.72 -2.85
CA SER A 148 12.26 26.02 -3.01
C SER A 148 13.74 25.98 -2.64
N SER A 149 14.12 25.13 -1.68
CA SER A 149 15.51 24.99 -1.23
C SER A 149 16.23 23.87 -2.00
N SER A 150 17.32 24.22 -2.68
CA SER A 150 18.14 23.27 -3.43
C SER A 150 18.73 22.16 -2.57
N THR A 151 19.08 22.45 -1.30
CA THR A 151 19.63 21.48 -0.34
C THR A 151 18.60 20.47 0.16
N LYS A 152 17.30 20.79 0.05
CA LYS A 152 16.19 19.90 0.41
C LYS A 152 15.69 19.05 -0.76
N ARG A 153 16.26 19.19 -1.96
CA ARG A 153 15.86 18.39 -3.12
C ARG A 153 16.18 16.92 -2.90
N LYS A 154 15.22 16.07 -3.26
CA LYS A 154 15.27 14.62 -3.10
C LYS A 154 16.24 14.05 -4.13
N LYS A 155 17.20 13.24 -3.66
CA LYS A 155 18.10 12.49 -4.52
C LYS A 155 17.43 11.20 -4.99
N ILE A 156 17.59 10.87 -6.27
CA ILE A 156 17.25 9.55 -6.80
C ILE A 156 18.23 8.56 -6.20
N VAL A 157 17.71 7.46 -5.64
CA VAL A 157 18.55 6.40 -5.10
C VAL A 157 19.20 5.65 -6.26
N SER A 158 20.50 5.41 -6.18
CA SER A 158 21.31 4.86 -7.26
C SER A 158 21.02 3.39 -7.57
N GLU A 159 20.27 2.69 -6.73
CA GLU A 159 19.86 1.33 -7.02
C GLU A 159 18.84 1.33 -8.17
N ASP A 160 19.33 0.96 -9.34
CA ASP A 160 18.58 0.90 -10.58
C ASP A 160 17.32 0.00 -10.45
N TRP A 161 16.16 0.59 -10.74
CA TRP A 161 14.83 -0.06 -10.86
C TRP A 161 14.24 -0.62 -9.56
N SER A 162 14.17 0.22 -8.53
CA SER A 162 13.75 -0.16 -7.18
C SER A 162 12.80 0.87 -6.56
N GLN A 163 12.46 0.66 -5.28
CA GLN A 163 11.77 1.66 -4.47
C GLN A 163 12.64 2.92 -4.37
N GLN A 164 11.98 4.08 -4.32
CA GLN A 164 12.63 5.37 -4.20
C GLN A 164 12.22 6.03 -2.89
N PRO A 165 12.86 5.68 -1.76
CA PRO A 165 12.41 6.06 -0.41
C PRO A 165 12.37 7.58 -0.19
N ASN A 166 13.19 8.35 -0.91
CA ASN A 166 13.16 9.81 -0.86
C ASN A 166 11.89 10.40 -1.52
N PHE A 167 11.22 9.62 -2.35
CA PHE A 167 10.00 10.00 -3.06
C PHE A 167 8.82 9.23 -2.45
N SER A 168 8.04 9.92 -1.64
CA SER A 168 6.72 9.50 -1.18
C SER A 168 5.71 10.59 -1.47
N ILE A 169 4.44 10.19 -1.60
CA ILE A 169 3.31 11.11 -1.77
C ILE A 169 2.45 10.97 -0.51
N TRP A 170 2.55 11.95 0.39
CA TRP A 170 1.72 12.01 1.58
C TRP A 170 0.29 12.36 1.20
N TRP A 171 -0.67 11.66 1.79
CA TRP A 171 -2.08 12.00 1.62
C TRP A 171 -2.42 13.27 2.40
N ASN A 172 -3.36 14.06 1.90
CA ASN A 172 -3.67 15.37 2.47
C ASN A 172 -4.26 15.29 3.88
N ASP A 173 -4.89 14.17 4.23
CA ASP A 173 -5.41 13.94 5.59
C ASP A 173 -4.36 13.42 6.57
N HIS A 174 -3.11 13.25 6.11
CA HIS A 174 -1.98 12.77 6.91
C HIS A 174 -2.17 11.37 7.53
N THR A 175 -3.14 10.60 7.05
CA THR A 175 -3.38 9.23 7.55
C THR A 175 -2.39 8.21 6.97
N GLY A 176 -1.66 8.58 5.93
CA GLY A 176 -0.69 7.71 5.29
C GLY A 176 0.01 8.37 4.10
N TYR A 177 0.67 7.53 3.32
CA TYR A 177 1.40 7.95 2.14
C TYR A 177 1.49 6.80 1.13
N THR A 178 1.66 7.15 -0.14
CA THR A 178 1.96 6.23 -1.22
C THR A 178 3.48 6.18 -1.44
N LYS A 179 4.05 4.97 -1.44
CA LYS A 179 5.46 4.72 -1.79
C LYS A 179 5.68 4.90 -3.29
N VAL A 180 6.86 5.34 -3.69
CA VAL A 180 7.24 5.42 -5.11
C VAL A 180 8.21 4.30 -5.47
N PHE A 181 7.93 3.64 -6.58
CA PHE A 181 8.76 2.60 -7.17
C PHE A 181 8.90 2.87 -8.68
N TYR A 182 9.98 2.41 -9.30
CA TYR A 182 10.00 2.34 -10.76
C TYR A 182 10.63 1.04 -11.24
N VAL A 183 10.07 0.50 -12.31
CA VAL A 183 10.54 -0.71 -12.98
C VAL A 183 11.06 -0.36 -14.36
N MET A 184 11.81 -1.29 -14.93
CA MET A 184 12.20 -1.22 -16.34
C MET A 184 10.96 -1.26 -17.23
N SER A 185 11.01 -0.52 -18.35
CA SER A 185 9.88 -0.50 -19.28
C SER A 185 9.56 -1.90 -19.82
N THR A 186 8.29 -2.29 -19.74
CA THR A 186 7.82 -3.58 -20.24
C THR A 186 7.76 -3.67 -21.76
N SER A 187 7.92 -2.55 -22.48
CA SER A 187 7.94 -2.50 -23.95
C SER A 187 9.05 -3.37 -24.54
N GLY A 188 8.72 -4.22 -25.52
CA GLY A 188 9.69 -5.02 -26.28
C GLY A 188 10.66 -4.20 -27.12
N ARG A 189 10.41 -2.90 -27.32
CA ARG A 189 11.35 -1.99 -28.00
C ARG A 189 12.60 -1.69 -27.16
N VAL A 190 12.53 -1.89 -25.84
CA VAL A 190 13.68 -1.68 -24.96
C VAL A 190 14.58 -2.91 -25.05
N PHE A 191 15.51 -2.85 -26.01
CA PHE A 191 16.36 -3.96 -26.44
C PHE A 191 17.51 -4.26 -25.47
N GLN A 192 17.90 -3.30 -24.64
CA GLN A 192 19.07 -3.41 -23.76
C GLN A 192 18.94 -4.54 -22.71
N HIS A 193 17.75 -5.12 -22.51
CA HIS A 193 17.52 -6.08 -21.44
C HIS A 193 16.57 -7.22 -21.83
N LYS A 194 17.02 -8.46 -21.59
CA LYS A 194 16.24 -9.70 -21.82
C LYS A 194 14.96 -9.71 -20.97
N ARG A 195 13.95 -10.46 -21.43
CA ARG A 195 12.64 -10.65 -20.75
C ARG A 195 12.79 -10.94 -19.25
N GLN A 196 13.75 -11.79 -18.87
CA GLN A 196 14.06 -12.15 -17.47
C GLN A 196 14.46 -10.96 -16.59
N ASN A 197 15.19 -9.98 -17.14
CA ASN A 197 15.63 -8.80 -16.38
C ASN A 197 14.46 -7.91 -15.96
N LYS A 198 13.35 -7.94 -16.72
CA LYS A 198 12.15 -7.15 -16.40
C LYS A 198 11.39 -7.77 -15.23
N THR A 199 11.29 -9.09 -15.20
CA THR A 199 10.64 -9.85 -14.12
C THR A 199 11.33 -9.63 -12.77
N LYS A 200 12.66 -9.53 -12.74
CA LYS A 200 13.44 -9.29 -11.49
C LYS A 200 12.88 -8.14 -10.66
N TYR A 201 12.53 -7.02 -11.31
CA TYR A 201 12.07 -5.83 -10.59
C TYR A 201 10.60 -5.88 -10.21
N PHE A 202 9.79 -6.66 -10.95
CA PHE A 202 8.43 -6.99 -10.52
C PHE A 202 8.46 -7.91 -9.29
N LYS A 203 9.44 -8.81 -9.15
CA LYS A 203 9.66 -9.60 -7.93
C LYS A 203 10.00 -8.72 -6.73
N LYS A 204 10.94 -7.79 -6.88
CA LYS A 204 11.25 -6.79 -5.83
C LYS A 204 10.03 -5.96 -5.43
N LEU A 205 9.21 -5.58 -6.40
CA LEU A 205 7.96 -4.86 -6.12
C LEU A 205 6.95 -5.74 -5.35
N LYS A 206 6.84 -7.03 -5.70
CA LYS A 206 5.99 -7.98 -4.96
C LYS A 206 6.49 -8.18 -3.52
N GLU A 207 7.79 -8.34 -3.33
CA GLU A 207 8.43 -8.43 -2.00
C GLU A 207 8.06 -7.20 -1.14
N LEU A 208 8.19 -5.99 -1.68
CA LEU A 208 7.80 -4.75 -0.99
C LEU A 208 6.31 -4.73 -0.59
N ILE A 209 5.43 -5.19 -1.47
CA ILE A 209 3.98 -5.24 -1.22
C ILE A 209 3.64 -6.27 -0.13
N ASP A 210 4.33 -7.41 -0.13
CA ASP A 210 4.12 -8.48 0.83
C ASP A 210 4.62 -8.08 2.23
N GLU A 211 5.77 -7.41 2.30
CA GLU A 211 6.30 -6.83 3.54
C GLU A 211 5.29 -5.89 4.20
N ASP A 212 4.68 -4.98 3.44
CA ASP A 212 3.65 -4.07 3.95
C ASP A 212 2.41 -4.80 4.47
N SER A 213 1.98 -5.82 3.75
CA SER A 213 0.80 -6.61 4.12
C SER A 213 1.03 -7.40 5.42
N ASN A 214 2.25 -7.90 5.62
CA ASN A 214 2.67 -8.55 6.86
C ASN A 214 2.74 -7.55 8.02
N GLU A 215 3.31 -6.36 7.82
CA GLU A 215 3.35 -5.33 8.85
C GLU A 215 1.96 -4.87 9.30
N GLU A 216 1.03 -4.67 8.37
CA GLU A 216 -0.36 -4.33 8.67
C GLU A 216 -1.04 -5.44 9.51
N SER A 217 -0.83 -6.69 9.13
CA SER A 217 -1.36 -7.85 9.85
C SER A 217 -0.81 -7.92 11.29
N ILE A 218 0.49 -7.69 11.46
CA ILE A 218 1.12 -7.65 12.80
C ILE A 218 0.58 -6.49 13.65
N LYS A 219 0.41 -5.31 13.06
CA LYS A 219 -0.16 -4.14 13.76
C LYS A 219 -1.60 -4.41 14.21
N TYR A 220 -2.39 -5.08 13.36
CA TYR A 220 -3.75 -5.50 13.67
C TYR A 220 -3.78 -6.49 14.85
N ILE A 221 -3.01 -7.58 14.78
CA ILE A 221 -2.92 -8.58 15.86
C ILE A 221 -2.54 -7.92 17.19
N LYS A 222 -1.50 -7.06 17.20
CA LYS A 222 -1.09 -6.33 18.42
C LYS A 222 -2.16 -5.39 18.97
N ARG A 223 -3.06 -4.87 18.11
CA ARG A 223 -4.17 -4.02 18.54
C ARG A 223 -5.27 -4.85 19.19
N GLU A 224 -5.61 -5.99 18.60
CA GLU A 224 -6.59 -6.93 19.16
C GLU A 224 -6.09 -7.51 20.49
N GLU A 225 -4.82 -7.93 20.59
CA GLU A 225 -4.22 -8.39 21.85
C GLU A 225 -4.33 -7.33 22.96
N ARG A 226 -4.04 -6.06 22.65
CA ARG A 226 -4.21 -4.95 23.60
C ARG A 226 -5.68 -4.75 24.00
N HIS A 227 -6.61 -4.90 23.07
CA HIS A 227 -8.04 -4.75 23.35
C HIS A 227 -8.56 -5.87 24.28
N VAL A 228 -8.12 -7.11 24.05
CA VAL A 228 -8.41 -8.26 24.92
C VAL A 228 -7.82 -8.05 26.32
N ILE A 229 -6.59 -7.52 26.43
CA ILE A 229 -5.99 -7.20 27.72
C ILE A 229 -6.76 -6.09 28.45
N ASP A 230 -7.14 -5.00 27.78
CA ASP A 230 -7.90 -3.90 28.40
C ASP A 230 -9.29 -4.36 28.86
N THR A 231 -10.00 -5.15 28.04
CA THR A 231 -11.29 -5.73 28.44
C THR A 231 -11.16 -6.72 29.60
N ARG A 232 -10.12 -7.54 29.63
CA ARG A 232 -9.85 -8.43 30.76
C ARG A 232 -9.52 -7.67 32.04
N ILE A 233 -8.68 -6.63 31.98
CA ILE A 233 -8.39 -5.76 33.13
C ILE A 233 -9.66 -5.05 33.62
N ARG A 234 -10.55 -4.60 32.73
CA ARG A 234 -11.82 -3.98 33.13
C ARG A 234 -12.80 -4.99 33.73
N GLY A 235 -12.84 -6.22 33.21
CA GLY A 235 -13.69 -7.30 33.74
C GLY A 235 -13.19 -7.80 35.10
N GLU A 236 -11.94 -8.26 35.17
CA GLU A 236 -11.34 -8.82 36.39
C GLU A 236 -11.01 -7.73 37.43
N GLY A 237 -10.69 -6.50 37.02
CA GLY A 237 -10.37 -5.39 37.91
C GLY A 237 -11.58 -4.78 38.60
N ILE A 238 -12.75 -4.74 37.96
CA ILE A 238 -14.00 -4.35 38.62
C ILE A 238 -14.43 -5.41 39.63
N ASP A 239 -14.28 -6.69 39.30
CA ASP A 239 -14.65 -7.78 40.21
C ASP A 239 -13.72 -7.88 41.42
N LEU A 240 -12.41 -7.68 41.24
CA LEU A 240 -11.44 -7.64 42.35
C LEU A 240 -11.58 -6.39 43.23
N ILE A 241 -11.80 -5.20 42.64
CA ILE A 241 -12.04 -3.98 43.40
C ILE A 241 -13.35 -4.08 44.17
N ASN A 242 -14.42 -4.57 43.56
CA ASN A 242 -15.70 -4.79 44.25
C ASN A 242 -15.63 -5.89 45.31
N ALA A 243 -14.82 -6.93 45.12
CA ALA A 243 -14.57 -7.96 46.12
C ALA A 243 -13.78 -7.39 47.31
N CYS A 244 -12.71 -6.61 47.07
CA CYS A 244 -11.97 -5.92 48.13
C CYS A 244 -12.85 -4.91 48.90
N PHE A 245 -13.66 -4.11 48.21
CA PHE A 245 -14.56 -3.16 48.87
C PHE A 245 -15.67 -3.85 49.69
N LYS A 246 -16.11 -5.06 49.31
CA LYS A 246 -17.08 -5.84 50.08
C LYS A 246 -16.46 -6.51 51.32
N GLU A 247 -15.18 -6.89 51.27
CA GLU A 247 -14.48 -7.44 52.42
C GLU A 247 -14.11 -6.35 53.45
N GLU A 248 -13.81 -5.12 53.01
CA GLU A 248 -13.54 -4.00 53.93
C GLU A 248 -14.79 -3.50 54.66
N PHE A 249 -15.97 -3.47 54.02
CA PHE A 249 -17.22 -3.01 54.66
C PHE A 249 -17.91 -4.05 55.56
N ASN A 250 -17.66 -5.35 55.36
CA ASN A 250 -18.24 -6.40 56.20
C ASN A 250 -17.42 -6.70 57.47
N ASN A 251 -16.23 -6.09 57.63
CA ASN A 251 -15.37 -6.26 58.80
C ASN A 251 -15.46 -5.11 59.83
N GLU A 252 -16.32 -4.11 59.61
CA GLU A 252 -16.53 -2.98 60.55
C GLU A 252 -17.92 -2.97 61.23
N GLN A 253 -18.69 -4.06 61.12
CA GLN A 253 -19.92 -4.25 61.90
C GLN A 253 -19.92 -5.63 62.51
N ASP A 254 -19.21 -5.79 63.62
CA ASP A 254 -19.59 -6.59 64.79
C ASP A 254 -18.53 -6.34 65.88
N ASP A 255 -18.95 -6.43 67.14
CA ASP A 255 -18.15 -6.26 68.37
C ASP A 255 -17.97 -4.82 68.92
N TYR A 256 -19.09 -4.18 69.28
CA TYR A 256 -19.14 -3.39 70.51
C TYR A 256 -19.96 -4.16 71.56
N GLU A 257 -19.31 -5.03 72.33
CA GLU A 257 -19.76 -5.35 73.68
C GLU A 257 -18.67 -4.98 74.69
N GLU A 258 -19.10 -4.14 75.62
CA GLU A 258 -18.43 -3.57 76.78
C GLU A 258 -18.13 -4.66 77.81
N ASN A 259 -16.91 -4.73 78.35
CA ASN A 259 -16.66 -5.18 79.72
C ASN A 259 -15.23 -4.83 80.20
N ASP A 260 -15.19 -4.37 81.44
CA ASP A 260 -14.05 -3.86 82.21
C ASP A 260 -12.95 -4.89 82.57
N VAL A 261 -11.82 -4.35 83.05
CA VAL A 261 -10.93 -4.86 84.14
C VAL A 261 -9.46 -5.17 83.77
N GLU A 262 -8.58 -4.36 84.40
CA GLU A 262 -7.20 -4.52 84.91
C GLU A 262 -5.96 -4.78 84.00
N ASP A 263 -5.07 -3.76 84.03
CA ASP A 263 -3.62 -3.74 84.32
C ASP A 263 -2.76 -5.01 84.13
N THR A 264 -1.74 -4.93 83.27
CA THR A 264 -0.30 -5.00 83.64
C THR A 264 0.61 -5.04 82.39
N SER A 265 1.65 -4.19 82.38
CA SER A 265 2.79 -4.20 81.44
C SER A 265 3.80 -5.34 81.77
N PRO A 266 4.94 -5.57 81.07
CA PRO A 266 5.45 -5.11 79.75
C PRO A 266 6.13 -6.22 78.88
N ASN A 267 6.49 -5.85 77.63
CA ASN A 267 7.62 -6.36 76.82
C ASN A 267 7.67 -7.83 76.33
N LYS A 268 7.76 -8.01 75.00
CA LYS A 268 8.72 -8.93 74.36
C LYS A 268 8.96 -8.62 72.88
N LYS A 269 10.20 -8.21 72.58
CA LYS A 269 10.84 -8.36 71.26
C LYS A 269 11.03 -9.84 70.97
N CYS A 270 10.82 -10.28 69.72
CA CYS A 270 11.61 -11.35 69.12
C CYS A 270 11.61 -11.27 67.58
N ARG A 271 12.83 -11.19 67.04
CA ARG A 271 13.23 -11.39 65.64
C ARG A 271 13.05 -12.85 65.22
N LEU A 272 12.92 -13.10 63.90
CA LEU A 272 13.61 -14.12 63.07
C LEU A 272 12.88 -14.13 61.70
N GLU A 273 13.39 -13.54 60.62
CA GLU A 273 14.39 -14.03 59.64
C GLU A 273 14.10 -15.39 58.98
N GLN A 274 14.20 -15.38 57.62
CA GLN A 274 14.43 -16.48 56.67
C GLN A 274 13.19 -17.33 56.26
N ASP A 275 12.90 -17.68 55.01
CA ASP A 275 13.70 -17.82 53.78
C ASP A 275 12.84 -17.66 52.50
N TYR A 276 13.40 -17.04 51.44
CA TYR A 276 12.85 -17.05 50.08
C TYR A 276 13.78 -17.86 49.15
N SER A 277 13.22 -18.75 48.34
CA SER A 277 13.95 -19.49 47.31
C SER A 277 13.16 -19.52 45.98
N PRO A 278 13.71 -19.05 44.85
CA PRO A 278 13.02 -19.07 43.56
C PRO A 278 13.22 -20.41 42.80
N PRO A 279 12.23 -20.86 41.99
CA PRO A 279 12.37 -22.09 41.20
C PRO A 279 13.29 -21.94 39.98
N LYS A 280 14.06 -23.00 39.71
CA LYS A 280 15.00 -23.14 38.60
C LYS A 280 14.29 -23.56 37.30
N SER A 281 14.52 -22.76 36.25
CA SER A 281 14.75 -23.12 34.84
C SER A 281 13.90 -24.23 34.17
N PHE A 282 13.18 -23.86 33.11
CA PHE A 282 12.99 -24.74 31.95
C PHE A 282 13.67 -24.13 30.72
N ILE A 283 14.53 -24.96 30.12
CA ILE A 283 15.51 -24.68 29.07
C ILE A 283 14.85 -24.81 27.70
N ALA A 284 15.12 -23.86 26.81
CA ALA A 284 14.75 -23.89 25.40
C ALA A 284 15.59 -24.93 24.63
N LYS A 285 14.96 -25.73 23.77
CA LYS A 285 15.63 -26.53 22.73
C LYS A 285 15.34 -25.96 21.36
N ARG A 286 16.43 -25.84 20.60
CA ARG A 286 16.58 -25.32 19.25
C ARG A 286 16.61 -26.51 18.28
N TRP A 287 15.81 -26.46 17.21
CA TRP A 287 16.09 -27.02 15.89
C TRP A 287 15.41 -26.11 14.87
#